data_AF-A0A174RJD3-F1
#
_entry.id   AF-A0A174RJD3-F1
#
_cell.length_a   1.000
_cell.length_b   1.000
_cell.length_c   1.000
_cell.angle_alpha   90.00
_cell.angle_beta   90.00
_cell.angle_gamma   90.00
#
_symmetry.space_group_name_H-M   'P 1'
#
loop_
_entity.id
_entity.type
_entity.pdbx_description
1 polymer ?
#
loop_
_entity_poly.entity_id
_entity_poly.type
_entity_poly.pdbx_seq_one_letter_code
_entity_poly.pdbx_strand_id
1 'polypeptide(L)'
;MNKDNIIPSMTHPYGMCWQQPPTYLILIDDTHAVMSRLDFEILMDYTRSQPSALYNGKMWKAQYEDEGTLKWFLCYCFNENEKTNEIDIAYREILIID
;
A
#
# COMPACT_ATOMS: atom_id res chain seq x y z
N MET A 1 11.67 12.49 9.72
CA MET A 1 10.40 11.98 9.18
C MET A 1 10.76 10.73 8.40
N ASN A 2 10.28 9.56 8.82
CA ASN A 2 10.59 8.31 8.13
C ASN A 2 9.92 8.36 6.76
N LYS A 3 10.68 8.20 5.66
CA LYS A 3 10.15 8.35 4.30
C LYS A 3 9.07 7.31 4.01
N ASP A 4 9.13 6.20 4.72
CA ASP A 4 8.20 5.10 4.61
C ASP A 4 6.79 5.54 4.99
N ASN A 5 6.59 6.48 5.92
CA ASN A 5 5.23 6.85 6.39
C ASN A 5 4.49 7.83 5.46
N ILE A 6 4.95 7.94 4.22
CA ILE A 6 4.31 8.76 3.18
C ILE A 6 4.15 7.86 1.96
N ILE A 7 2.89 7.62 1.55
CA ILE A 7 2.64 7.01 0.23
C ILE A 7 2.95 8.07 -0.84
N PRO A 8 3.91 7.84 -1.74
CA PRO A 8 4.20 8.79 -2.81
C PRO A 8 3.00 8.97 -3.74
N SER A 9 2.93 10.10 -4.43
CA SER A 9 1.96 10.26 -5.51
C SER A 9 2.25 9.28 -6.65
N MET A 10 1.21 8.61 -7.13
CA MET A 10 1.30 7.69 -8.26
C MET A 10 1.34 8.48 -9.58
N THR A 11 2.53 8.66 -10.16
CA THR A 11 2.75 9.41 -11.41
C THR A 11 3.07 8.54 -12.61
N HIS A 12 3.25 7.23 -12.41
CA HIS A 12 3.60 6.30 -13.47
C HIS A 12 2.45 6.14 -14.48
N PRO A 13 2.72 6.08 -15.80
CA PRO A 13 1.66 6.02 -16.83
C PRO A 13 0.67 4.86 -16.65
N TYR A 14 1.14 3.69 -16.20
CA TYR A 14 0.29 2.54 -15.92
C TYR A 14 -0.56 2.67 -14.65
N GLY A 15 -0.33 3.70 -13.84
CA GLY A 15 -1.14 4.01 -12.66
C GLY A 15 -2.59 4.33 -13.00
N MET A 16 -2.87 4.83 -14.21
CA MET A 16 -4.24 5.16 -14.65
C MET A 16 -5.17 3.94 -14.70
N CYS A 17 -4.61 2.73 -14.84
CA CYS A 17 -5.37 1.48 -14.87
C CYS A 17 -5.44 0.79 -13.50
N TRP A 18 -4.80 1.36 -12.47
CA TRP A 18 -4.75 0.78 -11.14
C TRP A 18 -5.77 1.45 -10.21
N GLN A 19 -6.68 0.64 -9.65
CA GLN A 19 -7.69 1.11 -8.71
C GLN A 19 -7.15 1.11 -7.29
N GLN A 20 -7.18 2.27 -6.65
CA GLN A 20 -6.80 2.46 -5.25
C GLN A 20 -7.48 3.73 -4.70
N PRO A 21 -7.72 3.83 -3.39
CA PRO A 21 -8.27 5.05 -2.79
C PRO A 21 -7.30 6.23 -2.90
N PRO A 22 -7.77 7.48 -2.76
CA PRO A 22 -6.90 8.65 -2.62
C PRO A 22 -5.98 8.52 -1.39
N THR A 23 -4.68 8.76 -1.55
CA THR A 23 -3.68 8.56 -0.48
C THR A 23 -3.92 9.43 0.76
N TYR A 24 -4.50 10.63 0.60
CA TYR A 24 -4.80 11.54 1.72
C TYR A 24 -5.94 11.06 2.62
N LEU A 25 -6.70 10.03 2.22
CA LEU A 25 -7.72 9.39 3.06
C LEU A 25 -7.12 8.29 3.96
N ILE A 26 -5.84 7.95 3.77
CA ILE A 26 -5.14 6.95 4.56
C ILE A 26 -4.17 7.65 5.50
N LEU A 27 -4.34 7.45 6.80
CA LEU A 27 -3.37 7.90 7.80
C LEU A 27 -2.38 6.78 8.06
N ILE A 28 -1.08 7.07 8.01
CA ILE A 28 -0.03 6.06 8.17
C ILE A 28 0.97 6.51 9.24
N ASP A 29 1.36 5.57 10.10
CA ASP A 29 2.51 5.66 10.97
C ASP A 29 3.52 4.55 10.68
N ASP A 30 4.46 4.29 11.58
CA ASP A 30 5.51 3.27 11.39
C ASP A 30 4.98 1.82 11.32
N THR A 31 3.76 1.58 11.80
CA THR A 31 3.21 0.23 12.03
C THR A 31 1.82 0.02 11.45
N HIS A 32 1.00 1.06 11.39
CA HIS A 32 -0.41 0.96 11.00
C HIS A 32 -0.78 1.91 9.87
N ALA A 33 -1.84 1.52 9.15
CA ALA A 33 -2.56 2.34 8.20
C ALA A 33 -4.04 2.38 8.63
N VAL A 34 -4.56 3.58 8.90
CA VAL A 34 -5.96 3.80 9.24
C VAL A 34 -6.70 4.27 7.99
N MET A 35 -7.82 3.63 7.68
CA MET A 35 -8.67 4.00 6.54
C MET A 35 -10.13 3.63 6.81
N SER A 36 -11.05 4.20 6.03
CA SER A 36 -12.45 3.81 6.09
C SER A 36 -12.69 2.42 5.51
N ARG A 37 -13.80 1.78 5.87
CA ARG A 37 -14.23 0.53 5.22
C ARG A 37 -14.38 0.68 3.71
N LEU A 38 -14.87 1.82 3.24
CA LEU A 38 -15.04 2.08 1.80
C LEU A 38 -13.69 2.07 1.07
N ASP A 39 -12.68 2.75 1.64
CA ASP A 39 -11.34 2.82 1.06
C ASP A 39 -10.65 1.45 1.06
N PHE A 40 -10.84 0.68 2.13
CA PHE A 40 -10.36 -0.71 2.22
C PHE A 40 -10.93 -1.61 1.12
N GLU A 41 -12.21 -1.46 0.77
CA GLU A 41 -12.83 -2.27 -0.29
C GLU A 41 -12.38 -1.88 -1.70
N ILE A 42 -11.85 -0.68 -1.90
CA ILE A 42 -11.26 -0.25 -3.18
C ILE A 42 -9.91 -0.93 -3.40
N LEU A 43 -9.15 -1.22 -2.34
CA LEU A 43 -7.84 -1.86 -2.46
C LEU A 43 -7.95 -3.26 -3.06
N MET A 44 -7.17 -3.51 -4.10
CA MET A 44 -7.04 -4.85 -4.69
C MET A 44 -6.40 -5.82 -3.70
N ASP A 45 -6.95 -7.03 -3.58
CA ASP A 45 -6.41 -8.10 -2.73
C ASP A 45 -5.35 -8.92 -3.46
N TYR A 46 -4.14 -8.91 -2.93
CA TYR A 46 -3.01 -9.70 -3.39
C TYR A 46 -2.47 -10.64 -2.29
N THR A 47 -3.34 -11.16 -1.45
CA THR A 47 -3.00 -12.22 -0.48
C THR A 47 -2.24 -13.36 -1.18
N ARG A 48 -1.06 -13.71 -0.66
CA ARG A 48 -0.13 -14.73 -1.21
C ARG A 48 0.45 -14.45 -2.60
N SER A 49 0.34 -13.22 -3.09
CA SER A 49 0.93 -12.82 -4.38
C SER A 49 1.43 -11.37 -4.32
N GLN A 50 1.88 -10.85 -5.46
CA GLN A 50 2.30 -9.46 -5.60
C GLN A 50 1.81 -8.91 -6.94
N PRO A 51 1.38 -7.64 -7.01
CA PRO A 51 1.07 -7.00 -8.27
C PRO A 51 2.29 -7.00 -9.22
N SER A 52 2.04 -7.22 -10.50
CA SER A 52 3.02 -6.94 -11.54
C SER A 52 3.20 -5.44 -11.71
N ALA A 53 4.33 -5.01 -12.28
CA ALA A 53 4.68 -3.60 -12.54
C ALA A 53 4.51 -2.71 -11.29
N LEU A 54 5.54 -2.72 -10.45
CA LEU A 54 5.63 -1.84 -9.28
C LEU A 54 6.12 -0.46 -9.71
N TYR A 55 5.56 0.58 -9.10
CA TYR A 55 5.94 1.98 -9.29
C TYR A 55 5.49 2.78 -8.07
N ASN A 56 6.13 3.92 -7.82
CA ASN A 56 5.85 4.76 -6.65
C ASN A 56 4.35 5.03 -6.46
N GLY A 57 3.87 4.91 -5.23
CA GLY A 57 2.50 5.20 -4.85
C GLY A 57 1.47 4.12 -5.16
N LYS A 58 1.84 3.06 -5.87
CA LYS A 58 0.98 1.89 -6.07
C LYS A 58 0.72 1.21 -4.74
N MET A 59 -0.53 0.91 -4.42
CA MET A 59 -0.89 0.24 -3.17
C MET A 59 -1.98 -0.82 -3.33
N TRP A 60 -1.97 -1.79 -2.42
CA TRP A 60 -2.87 -2.95 -2.39
C TRP A 60 -3.05 -3.46 -0.96
N LYS A 61 -4.04 -4.34 -0.75
CA LYS A 61 -4.20 -5.08 0.51
C LYS A 61 -3.73 -6.51 0.37
N ALA A 62 -3.23 -7.09 1.45
CA ALA A 62 -2.91 -8.51 1.53
C ALA A 62 -3.08 -9.01 2.97
N GLN A 63 -3.45 -10.28 3.12
CA GLN A 63 -3.42 -10.93 4.43
C GLN A 63 -2.06 -11.59 4.68
N TYR A 64 -1.53 -11.38 5.88
CA TYR A 64 -0.37 -12.07 6.40
C TYR A 64 -0.69 -12.65 7.78
N GLU A 65 -0.05 -13.76 8.12
CA GLU A 65 -0.13 -14.34 9.46
C GLU A 65 0.82 -13.57 10.38
N ASP A 66 0.28 -13.08 11.49
CA ASP A 66 1.02 -12.41 12.55
C ASP A 66 0.55 -12.95 13.90
N GLU A 67 1.48 -13.49 14.69
CA GLU A 67 1.22 -14.16 15.96
C GLU A 67 0.05 -15.19 15.92
N GLY A 68 -0.07 -15.94 14.83
CA GLY A 68 -1.08 -16.98 14.65
C GLY A 68 -2.47 -16.44 14.25
N THR A 69 -2.59 -15.14 13.95
CA THR A 69 -3.82 -14.53 13.44
C THR A 69 -3.60 -13.96 12.05
N LEU A 70 -4.55 -14.15 11.13
CA LEU A 70 -4.52 -13.49 9.83
C LEU A 70 -4.96 -12.03 9.99
N LYS A 71 -4.06 -11.11 9.62
CA LYS A 71 -4.30 -9.67 9.65
C LYS A 71 -4.20 -9.08 8.26
N TRP A 72 -4.92 -7.98 8.03
CA TRP A 72 -4.83 -7.22 6.79
C TRP A 72 -3.69 -6.20 6.87
N PHE A 73 -2.93 -6.11 5.80
CA PHE A 73 -1.87 -5.12 5.65
C PHE A 73 -2.09 -4.28 4.39
N LEU A 74 -1.84 -2.98 4.51
CA LEU A 74 -1.65 -2.10 3.39
C LEU A 74 -0.21 -2.25 2.94
N CYS A 75 -0.04 -2.57 1.67
CA CYS A 75 1.24 -2.63 1.00
C CYS A 75 1.33 -1.47 0.03
N TYR A 76 2.45 -0.74 0.00
CA TYR A 76 2.64 0.33 -0.98
C TYR A 76 4.09 0.47 -1.41
N CYS A 77 4.25 0.83 -2.67
CA CYS A 77 5.53 1.06 -3.30
C CYS A 77 6.05 2.47 -3.03
N PHE A 78 7.32 2.57 -2.67
CA PHE A 78 8.00 3.83 -2.44
C PHE A 78 9.49 3.75 -2.81
N ASN A 79 10.15 4.91 -2.84
CA ASN A 79 11.59 5.02 -3.09
C ASN A 79 12.07 4.41 -4.42
N GLU A 80 11.23 4.45 -5.46
CA GLU A 80 11.58 3.99 -6.81
C GLU A 80 12.85 4.69 -7.33
N ASN A 81 13.81 3.87 -7.79
CA ASN A 81 15.03 4.32 -8.44
C ASN A 81 15.05 3.83 -9.89
N GLU A 82 14.67 4.71 -10.81
CA GLU A 82 14.60 4.41 -12.25
C GLU A 82 15.95 4.01 -12.86
N LYS A 83 17.08 4.42 -12.26
CA LYS A 83 18.42 4.08 -12.79
C LYS A 83 18.82 2.65 -12.49
N THR A 84 18.44 2.15 -11.31
CA THR A 84 18.77 0.78 -10.87
C THR A 84 17.60 -0.19 -11.05
N ASN A 85 16.41 0.33 -11.40
CA ASN A 85 15.16 -0.43 -11.49
C ASN A 85 14.82 -1.12 -10.14
N GLU A 86 15.11 -0.43 -9.04
CA GLU A 86 14.81 -0.86 -7.68
C GLU A 86 13.60 -0.09 -7.15
N ILE A 87 12.80 -0.75 -6.32
CA ILE A 87 11.68 -0.13 -5.63
C ILE A 87 11.43 -0.85 -4.31
N ASP A 88 11.11 -0.09 -3.28
CA ASP A 88 10.81 -0.63 -1.95
C ASP A 88 9.31 -0.82 -1.76
N ILE A 89 8.94 -1.79 -0.91
CA ILE A 89 7.55 -2.03 -0.51
C ILE A 89 7.47 -1.91 1.01
N ALA A 90 6.61 -1.02 1.49
CA ALA A 90 6.28 -0.91 2.90
C ALA A 90 4.99 -1.67 3.22
N TYR A 91 4.90 -2.17 4.45
CA TYR A 91 3.76 -2.92 4.98
C TYR A 91 3.28 -2.26 6.26
N ARG A 92 1.97 -2.05 6.39
CA ARG A 92 1.33 -1.46 7.57
C ARG A 92 0.06 -2.21 7.90
N GLU A 93 -0.12 -2.61 9.16
CA GLU A 93 -1.35 -3.28 9.60
C GLU A 93 -2.54 -2.34 9.39
N ILE A 94 -3.62 -2.83 8.77
CA ILE A 94 -4.80 -2.02 8.48
C ILE A 94 -5.71 -1.97 9.70
N LEU A 95 -6.00 -0.76 10.15
CA LEU A 95 -7.06 -0.47 11.10
C LEU A 95 -8.24 0.17 10.36
N ILE A 96 -9.37 -0.54 10.30
CA ILE A 96 -10.58 -0.06 9.64
C ILE A 96 -11.41 0.75 10.64
N ILE A 97 -11.80 1.95 10.25
CA ILE A 97 -12.74 2.79 10.99
C ILE A 97 -14.07 2.90 10.23
N ASP A 98 -15.17 2.89 10.97
CA ASP A 98 -16.55 3.08 10.46
C ASP A 98 -17.05 4.51 10.74
#